data_AF-A0A437NZ70-F1
#
_entry.id   AF-A0A437NZ70-F1
#
_cell.length_a   1.000
_cell.length_b   1.000
_cell.length_c   1.000
_cell.angle_alpha   90.00
_cell.angle_beta   90.00
_cell.angle_gamma   90.00
#
_symmetry.space_group_name_H-M   'P 1'
#
loop_
_entity.id
_entity.type
_entity.pdbx_description
1 polymer ?
#
loop_
_entity_poly.entity_id
_entity_poly.type
_entity_poly.pdbx_seq_one_letter_code
_entity_poly.pdbx_strand_id
1 'polypeptide(L)' 'MGGELSRRRGQALKAARALARSGEHRDHSSILPILRRNLDFRDAEGWFSDARFQAQLDGICAGRQPVAAPGPR' A
#
# COMPACT_ATOMS: atom_id res chain seq x y z
N MET A 1 19.43 17.23 -9.80
CA MET A 1 18.02 17.40 -9.39
C MET A 1 17.41 16.02 -9.17
N GLY A 2 17.30 15.52 -7.94
CA GLY A 2 16.80 14.15 -7.69
C GLY A 2 16.13 13.91 -6.33
N GLY A 3 16.12 14.92 -5.44
CA GLY A 3 15.59 14.80 -4.08
C GLY A 3 14.07 14.89 -4.00
N GLU A 4 13.43 15.62 -4.91
CA GLU A 4 12.00 15.95 -4.79
C GLU A 4 11.09 14.84 -5.30
N LEU A 5 11.50 14.14 -6.36
CA LEU A 5 10.86 12.91 -6.81
C LEU A 5 10.97 11.82 -5.74
N SER A 6 12.13 11.73 -5.09
CA SER A 6 12.40 10.77 -4.01
C SER A 6 11.56 11.05 -2.76
N ARG A 7 11.34 12.33 -2.40
CA ARG A 7 10.48 12.73 -1.27
C ARG A 7 8.99 12.47 -1.53
N ARG A 8 8.48 12.85 -2.70
CA ARG A 8 7.08 12.58 -3.09
C ARG A 8 6.80 11.09 -3.13
N ARG A 9 7.72 10.32 -3.70
CA ARG A 9 7.67 8.87 -3.71
C ARG A 9 7.70 8.27 -2.30
N GLY A 10 8.58 8.76 -1.43
CA GLY A 10 8.63 8.31 -0.03
C GLY A 10 7.30 8.53 0.71
N GLN A 11 6.62 9.65 0.46
CA GLN A 11 5.29 9.91 1.01
C GLN A 11 4.23 8.95 0.45
N ALA A 12 4.20 8.73 -0.87
CA ALA A 12 3.24 7.82 -1.49
C ALA A 12 3.39 6.38 -0.97
N LEU A 13 4.62 5.89 -0.83
CA LEU A 13 4.91 4.57 -0.26
C LEU A 13 4.52 4.48 1.22
N LYS A 14 4.75 5.55 1.99
CA LYS A 14 4.35 5.62 3.40
C LYS A 14 2.82 5.58 3.55
N ALA A 15 2.10 6.33 2.73
CA ALA A 15 0.64 6.34 2.70
C ALA A 15 0.08 4.96 2.31
N ALA A 16 0.65 4.32 1.29
CA ALA A 16 0.25 2.98 0.86
C ALA A 16 0.39 1.93 1.97
N ARG A 17 1.54 1.95 2.65
CA ARG A 17 1.79 1.05 3.79
C ARG A 17 0.88 1.40 4.95
N ALA A 18 0.59 2.67 5.21
CA ALA A 18 -0.34 3.07 6.27
C ALA A 18 -1.75 2.54 5.99
N LEU A 19 -2.24 2.61 4.75
CA LEU A 19 -3.54 2.06 4.33
C LEU A 19 -3.57 0.52 4.42
N ALA A 20 -2.53 -0.17 3.92
CA ALA A 20 -2.40 -1.62 4.09
C ALA A 20 -2.38 -2.01 5.57
N ARG A 21 -1.75 -1.17 6.39
CA ARG A 21 -1.73 -1.28 7.84
C ARG A 21 -3.06 -0.90 8.50
N SER A 22 -3.98 -0.19 7.88
CA SER A 22 -5.26 0.07 8.57
C SER A 22 -6.10 -1.20 8.73
N GLY A 23 -5.84 -2.25 7.94
CA GLY A 23 -6.66 -3.47 7.92
C GLY A 23 -8.02 -3.28 7.24
N GLU A 24 -8.32 -2.05 6.80
CA GLU A 24 -9.53 -1.69 6.04
C GLU A 24 -9.53 -2.25 4.61
N HIS A 25 -8.35 -2.65 4.12
CA HIS A 25 -8.15 -3.19 2.78
C HIS A 25 -7.61 -4.61 2.85
N ARG A 26 -8.30 -5.55 2.19
CA ARG A 26 -7.86 -6.95 2.09
C ARG A 26 -6.63 -7.15 1.22
N ASP A 27 -6.42 -6.25 0.27
CA ASP A 27 -5.45 -6.41 -0.81
C ASP A 27 -5.08 -5.06 -1.42
N HIS A 28 -3.95 -5.05 -2.13
CA HIS A 28 -3.41 -3.87 -2.78
C HIS A 28 -4.40 -3.25 -3.79
N SER A 29 -5.24 -4.06 -4.43
CA SER A 29 -6.29 -3.63 -5.37
C SER A 29 -7.27 -2.64 -4.75
N SER A 30 -7.58 -2.78 -3.47
CA SER A 30 -8.46 -1.87 -2.73
C SER A 30 -7.77 -0.55 -2.32
N ILE A 31 -6.44 -0.57 -2.23
CA ILE A 31 -5.60 0.58 -1.83
C ILE A 31 -5.26 1.46 -3.04
N LEU A 32 -4.97 0.86 -4.19
CA LEU A 32 -4.59 1.56 -5.41
C LEU A 32 -5.55 2.69 -5.83
N PRO A 33 -6.89 2.53 -5.85
CA PRO A 33 -7.79 3.63 -6.23
C PRO A 33 -7.77 4.81 -5.24
N ILE A 34 -7.55 4.55 -3.95
CA ILE A 34 -7.43 5.60 -2.92
C ILE A 34 -6.15 6.39 -3.11
N LEU A 35 -5.06 5.68 -3.40
CA LEU A 35 -3.79 6.33 -3.66
C LEU A 35 -3.77 7.06 -5.01
N ARG A 36 -4.43 6.55 -6.06
CA ARG A 36 -4.58 7.23 -7.37
C ARG A 36 -5.32 8.56 -7.28
N ARG A 37 -6.18 8.75 -6.26
CA ARG A 37 -6.83 10.04 -5.97
C ARG A 37 -5.88 11.08 -5.37
N ASN A 38 -4.70 10.67 -4.88
CA ASN A 38 -3.67 11.59 -4.39
C ASN A 38 -2.74 12.00 -5.53
N LEU A 39 -2.51 13.31 -5.70
CA LEU A 39 -1.70 13.87 -6.79
C LEU A 39 -0.26 13.34 -6.83
N ASP A 40 0.32 12.99 -5.68
CA ASP A 40 1.67 12.43 -5.56
C ASP A 40 1.83 11.02 -6.18
N PHE A 41 0.73 10.41 -6.60
CA PHE A 41 0.72 9.06 -7.15
C PHE A 41 1.15 8.99 -8.61
N ARG A 42 0.97 10.07 -9.38
CA ARG A 42 1.22 10.08 -10.83
C ARG A 42 2.71 9.87 -11.15
N ASP A 43 3.59 10.47 -10.35
CA ASP A 43 5.04 10.28 -10.43
C ASP A 43 5.51 8.92 -9.85
N ALA A 44 4.71 8.29 -9.00
CA ALA A 44 5.02 7.03 -8.35
C ALA A 44 4.36 5.81 -9.03
N GLU A 45 3.54 6.01 -10.07
CA GLU A 45 2.72 4.97 -10.72
C GLU A 45 3.55 3.75 -11.17
N GLY A 46 4.77 3.98 -11.67
CA GLY A 46 5.68 2.90 -12.06
C GLY A 46 6.08 1.99 -10.89
N TRP A 47 6.15 2.51 -9.66
CA TRP A 47 6.43 1.72 -8.46
C TRP A 47 5.19 0.97 -7.95
N PHE A 48 4.00 1.52 -8.17
CA PHE A 48 2.76 0.83 -7.83
C PHE A 48 2.39 -0.26 -8.84
N SER A 49 2.93 -0.18 -10.04
CA SER A 49 2.88 -1.23 -11.06
C SER A 49 3.96 -2.31 -10.87
N ASP A 50 4.91 -2.10 -9.95
CA ASP A 50 5.96 -3.08 -9.66
C ASP A 50 5.40 -4.27 -8.85
N ALA A 51 5.56 -5.48 -9.39
CA ALA A 51 5.02 -6.70 -8.80
C ALA A 51 5.58 -6.99 -7.40
N ARG A 52 6.84 -6.63 -7.13
CA ARG A 52 7.45 -6.80 -5.80
C ARG A 52 6.83 -5.85 -4.79
N PHE A 53 6.52 -4.62 -5.21
CA PHE A 53 5.83 -3.67 -4.36
C PHE A 53 4.36 -4.09 -4.08
N GLN A 54 3.65 -4.58 -5.10
CA GLN A 54 2.30 -5.13 -4.93
C GLN A 54 2.30 -6.32 -3.96
N ALA A 55 3.22 -7.28 -4.13
CA ALA A 55 3.37 -8.40 -3.21
C ALA A 55 3.70 -7.97 -1.76
N GLN A 56 4.45 -6.88 -1.59
CA GLN A 56 4.71 -6.33 -0.26
C GLN A 56 3.44 -5.75 0.38
N LEU A 57 2.63 -5.00 -0.37
CA LEU A 57 1.35 -4.50 0.14
C LEU A 57 0.40 -5.65 0.47
N ASP A 58 0.33 -6.63 -0.41
CA ASP A 58 -0.49 -7.83 -0.23
C ASP A 58 -0.10 -8.59 1.05
N GLY A 59 1.20 -8.80 1.29
CA GLY A 59 1.69 -9.41 2.52
C GLY A 59 1.38 -8.61 3.78
N ILE A 60 1.39 -7.27 3.70
CA ILE A 60 1.01 -6.41 4.83
C ILE A 60 -0.51 -6.51 5.09
N CYS A 61 -1.32 -6.50 4.04
CA CYS A 61 -2.78 -6.68 4.14
C CYS A 61 -3.13 -8.09 4.68
N ALA A 62 -2.49 -9.13 4.16
CA ALA A 62 -2.72 -10.53 4.55
C ALA A 62 -2.31 -10.80 6.00
N GLY A 63 -1.18 -10.24 6.45
CA GLY A 63 -0.77 -10.32 7.87
C GLY A 63 -1.68 -9.55 8.83
N ARG A 64 -2.61 -8.74 8.29
CA ARG A 64 -3.58 -7.95 9.05
C ARG A 64 -5.03 -8.31 8.82
N GLN A 65 -5.32 -9.20 7.88
CA GLN A 65 -6.54 -9.95 7.99
C GLN A 65 -6.49 -10.55 9.39
N PRO A 66 -7.50 -10.29 10.24
CA PRO A 66 -7.62 -11.08 11.44
C PRO A 66 -7.61 -12.50 10.91
N VAL A 67 -6.56 -13.26 11.22
CA VAL A 67 -6.71 -14.70 11.33
C VAL A 67 -7.99 -14.80 12.14
N ALA A 68 -9.06 -15.31 11.52
CA ALA A 68 -10.28 -15.58 12.26
C ALA A 68 -9.76 -16.35 13.47
N ALA A 69 -9.82 -15.71 14.66
CA ALA A 69 -9.24 -16.26 15.85
C ALA A 69 -9.72 -17.72 15.90
N PRO A 70 -8.85 -18.72 16.03
CA PRO A 70 -9.34 -20.07 16.26
C PRO A 70 -10.26 -19.94 17.47
N GLY A 71 -11.56 -20.14 17.22
CA GLY A 71 -12.61 -19.88 18.21
C GLY A 71 -12.28 -20.62 19.51
N PRO A 72 -12.73 -20.10 20.66
CA PRO A 72 -12.45 -20.73 21.93
C PRO A 72 -13.03 -22.14 21.90
N ARG A 73 -12.18 -23.14 22.15
CA ARG A 73 -12.62 -24.50 22.51
C ARG A 73 -12.57 -24.63 24.01
#